data_AF-A0A059WPB6-F1
#
_entry.id   AF-A0A059WPB6-F1
#
_cell.length_a   1.000
_cell.length_b   1.000
_cell.length_c   1.000
_cell.angle_alpha   90.00
_cell.angle_beta   90.00
_cell.angle_gamma   90.00
#
_symmetry.space_group_name_H-M   'P 1'
#
loop_
_entity.id
_entity.type
_entity.pdbx_description
1 polymer ?
#
loop_
_entity_poly.entity_id
_entity_poly.type
_entity_poly.pdbx_seq_one_letter_code
_entity_poly.pdbx_strand_id
1 'polypeptide(L)'
;MDTIITVLDHGFVRLVDHMGNDLSVVRAARVSYDAAWRAGEDTGSDNRLLRYLWKNHHTSPFEAVTFTFEVKAPIFVFRQWHRHRTWSFNELSARYRELPEEFYVPKPEHIGTQSNDNKQG
;
A
#
# COMPACT_ATOMS: atom_id res chain seq x y z
N MET A 1 11.68 -8.03 -10.82
CA MET A 1 11.03 -7.60 -9.56
C MET A 1 9.89 -8.55 -9.37
N ASP A 2 10.17 -9.74 -8.83
CA ASP A 2 9.27 -10.90 -8.94
C ASP A 2 8.96 -11.54 -7.59
N THR A 3 9.25 -10.82 -6.50
CA THR A 3 9.04 -11.32 -5.16
C THR A 3 7.54 -11.33 -4.86
N ILE A 4 6.98 -12.54 -4.74
CA ILE A 4 5.62 -12.77 -4.29
C ILE A 4 5.67 -12.99 -2.77
N ILE A 5 4.83 -12.27 -2.04
CA ILE A 5 4.60 -12.51 -0.61
C ILE A 5 3.30 -13.29 -0.47
N THR A 6 3.38 -14.55 -0.06
CA THR A 6 2.21 -15.39 0.21
C THR A 6 1.53 -14.93 1.50
N VAL A 7 0.20 -14.83 1.48
CA VAL A 7 -0.62 -14.43 2.64
C VAL A 7 -1.82 -15.36 2.78
N LEU A 8 -2.26 -15.60 4.01
CA LEU A 8 -3.30 -16.59 4.31
C LEU A 8 -2.89 -17.99 3.81
N ASP A 9 -3.83 -18.80 3.35
CA ASP A 9 -3.62 -20.15 2.82
C ASP A 9 -3.37 -20.17 1.30
N HIS A 10 -4.06 -19.30 0.55
CA HIS A 10 -4.01 -19.29 -0.92
C HIS A 10 -3.75 -17.90 -1.54
N GLY A 11 -3.66 -16.87 -0.70
CA GLY A 11 -3.51 -15.49 -1.12
C GLY A 11 -2.06 -15.09 -1.37
N PHE A 12 -1.90 -13.95 -2.03
CA PHE A 12 -0.60 -13.32 -2.21
C PHE A 12 -0.71 -11.82 -2.49
N VAL A 13 0.41 -11.12 -2.30
CA VAL A 13 0.64 -9.76 -2.77
C VAL A 13 1.91 -9.75 -3.61
N ARG A 14 1.82 -9.19 -4.82
CA ARG A 14 2.94 -9.02 -5.74
C ARG A 14 3.04 -7.56 -6.15
N LEU A 15 4.23 -6.98 -6.04
CA LEU A 15 4.51 -5.68 -6.66
C LEU A 15 4.61 -5.88 -8.17
N VAL A 16 3.72 -5.25 -8.93
CA VAL A 16 3.70 -5.30 -10.39
C VAL A 16 4.58 -4.20 -10.95
N ASP A 17 4.39 -2.98 -10.43
CA ASP A 17 5.13 -1.80 -10.88
C ASP A 17 5.15 -0.73 -9.79
N HIS A 18 6.11 0.18 -9.88
CA HIS A 18 6.15 1.39 -9.07
C HIS A 18 6.68 2.57 -9.89
N MET A 19 6.14 3.76 -9.62
CA MET A 19 6.66 5.01 -10.15
C MET A 19 7.24 5.84 -9.01
N GLY A 20 8.47 6.31 -9.20
CA GLY A 20 9.18 7.14 -8.23
C GLY A 20 9.88 6.35 -7.13
N ASN A 21 10.59 7.10 -6.30
CA ASN A 21 11.33 6.63 -5.14
C ASN A 21 11.50 7.79 -4.14
N ASP A 22 12.31 7.60 -3.10
CA ASP A 22 12.62 8.63 -2.10
C ASP A 22 13.07 9.97 -2.71
N LEU A 23 13.83 9.95 -3.81
CA LEU A 23 14.24 11.17 -4.50
C LEU A 23 13.07 11.88 -5.19
N SER A 24 12.03 11.15 -5.63
CA SER A 24 10.82 11.76 -6.18
C SER A 24 10.11 12.60 -5.12
N VAL A 25 9.99 12.08 -3.89
CA VAL A 25 9.39 12.80 -2.75
C VAL A 25 10.21 14.02 -2.39
N VAL A 26 11.54 13.87 -2.28
CA VAL A 26 12.46 14.98 -1.96
C VAL A 26 12.40 16.08 -3.02
N ARG A 27 12.38 15.72 -4.31
CA ARG A 27 12.28 16.68 -5.41
C ARG A 27 10.93 17.41 -5.39
N ALA A 28 9.83 16.67 -5.21
CA ALA A 28 8.50 17.26 -5.09
C ALA A 28 8.42 18.28 -3.96
N ALA A 29 9.02 17.97 -2.80
CA ALA A 29 9.07 18.90 -1.67
C ALA A 29 9.95 20.14 -1.94
N ARG A 30 11.10 19.97 -2.59
CA ARG A 30 12.04 21.07 -2.87
C ARG A 30 11.52 22.08 -3.90
N VAL A 31 10.66 21.65 -4.83
CA VAL A 31 10.01 22.55 -5.80
C VAL A 31 9.21 23.65 -5.08
N SER A 32 8.59 23.34 -3.93
CA SER A 32 7.86 24.34 -3.14
C SER A 32 8.75 25.42 -2.51
N TYR A 33 10.06 25.19 -2.42
CA TYR A 33 11.02 26.10 -1.79
C TYR A 33 11.92 26.84 -2.79
N ASP A 34 11.69 26.69 -4.10
CA ASP A 34 12.59 27.18 -5.17
C ASP A 34 14.06 26.77 -4.92
N ALA A 35 14.24 25.63 -4.25
CA ALA A 35 15.55 25.14 -3.83
C ALA A 35 16.18 24.31 -4.95
N ALA A 36 17.51 24.24 -4.96
CA ALA A 36 18.24 23.44 -5.95
C ALA A 36 17.71 21.99 -6.01
N TRP A 37 17.49 21.51 -7.24
CA TRP A 37 16.92 20.19 -7.56
C TRP A 37 17.69 18.99 -6.98
N ARG A 38 18.96 19.21 -6.59
CA ARG A 38 19.80 18.29 -5.81
C ARG A 38 20.47 19.07 -4.69
N ALA A 39 20.55 18.47 -3.51
CA ALA A 39 21.56 18.85 -2.54
C ALA A 39 22.91 18.49 -3.17
N GLY A 40 23.68 19.49 -3.60
CA GLY A 40 25.10 19.28 -3.81
C GLY A 40 25.71 18.75 -2.50
N GLU A 41 26.47 17.66 -2.61
CA GLU A 41 27.40 17.12 -1.61
C GLU A 41 26.88 16.56 -0.28
N ASP A 42 25.65 16.81 0.18
CA ASP A 42 25.14 16.24 1.46
C ASP A 42 24.07 15.15 1.26
N THR A 43 24.51 13.90 1.05
CA THR A 43 23.65 12.71 0.97
C THR A 43 22.81 12.48 2.23
N GLY A 44 23.19 13.04 3.39
CA GLY A 44 22.41 12.98 4.62
C GLY A 44 21.21 13.94 4.66
N SER A 45 21.20 14.96 3.79
CA SER A 45 20.17 15.99 3.75
C SER A 45 18.80 15.45 3.33
N ASP A 46 18.76 14.57 2.33
CA ASP A 46 17.53 14.00 1.77
C ASP A 46 16.77 13.16 2.80
N ASN A 47 17.48 12.30 3.54
CA ASN A 47 16.89 11.50 4.62
C ASN A 47 16.35 12.34 5.78
N ARG A 48 17.06 13.43 6.14
CA ARG A 48 16.57 14.37 7.17
C ARG A 48 15.29 15.06 6.70
N LEU A 49 15.22 15.45 5.43
CA LEU A 49 14.03 16.06 4.84
C LEU A 49 12.84 15.09 4.84
N LEU A 50 13.02 13.84 4.39
CA LEU A 50 11.94 12.83 4.41
C LEU A 50 11.37 12.63 5.82
N ARG A 51 12.26 12.49 6.82
CA ARG A 51 11.85 12.37 8.23
C ARG A 51 11.12 13.61 8.73
N TYR A 52 11.58 14.79 8.35
CA TYR A 52 10.94 16.05 8.69
C TYR A 52 9.53 16.15 8.09
N LEU A 53 9.37 15.85 6.80
CA LEU A 53 8.07 15.87 6.12
C LEU A 53 7.08 14.91 6.79
N TRP A 54 7.51 13.68 7.06
CA TRP A 54 6.67 12.68 7.72
C TRP A 54 6.26 13.11 9.14
N LYS A 55 7.23 13.60 9.94
CA LYS A 55 6.98 14.06 11.32
C LYS A 55 5.99 15.23 11.39
N ASN A 56 5.97 16.09 10.38
CA ASN A 56 5.09 17.26 10.31
C ASN A 56 3.84 17.03 9.45
N HIS A 57 3.53 15.77 9.12
CA HIS A 57 2.36 15.40 8.30
C HIS A 57 2.28 16.17 6.96
N HIS A 58 3.43 16.53 6.37
CA HIS A 58 3.50 17.10 5.03
C HIS A 58 3.41 15.96 4.01
N THR A 59 2.18 15.51 3.74
CA THR A 59 1.93 14.29 2.96
C THR A 59 1.93 14.50 1.45
N SER A 60 1.65 15.71 0.95
CA SER A 60 1.54 15.96 -0.51
C SER A 60 2.77 15.54 -1.32
N PRO A 61 4.04 15.74 -0.87
CA PRO A 61 5.20 15.23 -1.59
C PRO A 61 5.23 13.71 -1.74
N PHE A 62 4.59 12.95 -0.84
CA PHE A 62 4.54 11.49 -0.89
C PHE A 62 3.56 10.98 -1.97
N GLU A 63 2.67 11.83 -2.48
CA GLU A 63 1.78 11.50 -3.61
C GLU A 63 2.54 11.42 -4.94
N ALA A 64 3.81 11.85 -4.99
CA ALA A 64 4.68 11.73 -6.14
C ALA A 64 5.21 10.29 -6.37
N VAL A 65 4.82 9.34 -5.53
CA VAL A 65 5.16 7.92 -5.63
C VAL A 65 3.89 7.10 -5.75
N THR A 66 3.87 6.16 -6.69
CA THR A 66 2.75 5.24 -6.87
C THR A 66 3.22 3.80 -6.91
N PHE A 67 2.34 2.89 -6.47
CA PHE A 67 2.57 1.46 -6.50
C PHE A 67 1.38 0.77 -7.16
N THR A 68 1.66 -0.23 -7.97
CA THR A 68 0.66 -1.12 -8.55
C THR A 68 0.89 -2.52 -7.99
N PHE A 69 -0.13 -3.09 -7.37
CA PHE A 69 -0.09 -4.43 -6.80
C PHE A 69 -1.05 -5.35 -7.53
N GLU A 70 -0.62 -6.59 -7.71
CA GLU A 70 -1.53 -7.70 -7.94
C GLU A 70 -1.76 -8.38 -6.60
N VAL A 71 -3.04 -8.59 -6.27
CA VAL A 71 -3.47 -9.12 -4.99
C VAL A 71 -4.45 -10.25 -5.22
N LYS A 72 -4.23 -11.36 -4.52
CA LYS A 72 -5.20 -12.44 -4.39
C LYS A 72 -5.59 -12.55 -2.92
N ALA A 73 -6.86 -12.31 -2.63
CA ALA A 73 -7.40 -12.36 -1.27
C ALA A 73 -8.88 -12.77 -1.29
N PRO A 74 -9.43 -13.21 -0.15
CA PRO A 74 -10.86 -13.51 -0.03
C PRO A 74 -11.73 -12.27 -0.22
N ILE A 75 -12.94 -12.47 -0.75
CA ILE A 75 -13.89 -11.38 -1.03
C ILE A 75 -14.17 -10.51 0.20
N PHE A 76 -14.28 -11.09 1.40
CA PHE A 76 -14.54 -10.31 2.61
C PHE A 76 -13.39 -9.34 2.96
N VAL A 77 -12.14 -9.70 2.63
CA VAL A 77 -10.97 -8.82 2.76
C VAL A 77 -11.07 -7.70 1.72
N PHE A 78 -11.37 -8.03 0.46
CA PHE A 78 -11.55 -7.01 -0.58
C PHE A 78 -12.68 -6.03 -0.26
N ARG A 79 -13.78 -6.47 0.36
CA ARG A 79 -14.88 -5.57 0.76
C ARG A 79 -14.45 -4.51 1.78
N GLN A 80 -13.49 -4.82 2.65
CA GLN A 80 -12.88 -3.84 3.54
C GLN A 80 -11.87 -2.98 2.77
N TRP A 81 -11.05 -3.61 1.94
CA TRP A 81 -9.98 -2.95 1.19
C TRP A 81 -10.51 -1.89 0.19
N HIS A 82 -11.60 -2.18 -0.52
CA HIS A 82 -12.20 -1.24 -1.47
C HIS A 82 -12.87 -0.02 -0.81
N ARG A 83 -12.87 0.07 0.52
CA ARG A 83 -13.28 1.29 1.25
C ARG A 83 -12.24 2.41 1.16
N HIS A 84 -11.01 2.10 0.75
CA HIS A 84 -9.95 3.08 0.50
C HIS A 84 -10.20 3.81 -0.83
N ARG A 85 -11.02 4.86 -0.77
CA ARG A 85 -11.55 5.59 -1.95
C ARG A 85 -10.51 6.34 -2.79
N THR A 86 -9.30 6.55 -2.27
CA THR A 86 -8.22 7.24 -3.00
C THR A 86 -7.44 6.29 -3.91
N TRP A 87 -7.79 5.01 -3.94
CA TRP A 87 -7.08 3.98 -4.70
C TRP A 87 -7.85 3.63 -5.98
N SER A 88 -7.13 3.06 -6.94
CA SER A 88 -7.70 2.52 -8.17
C SER A 88 -7.68 1.00 -8.14
N PHE A 89 -8.78 0.37 -8.53
CA PHE A 89 -8.96 -1.08 -8.47
C PHE A 89 -9.42 -1.64 -9.81
N ASN A 90 -8.96 -2.85 -10.12
CA ASN A 90 -9.53 -3.70 -11.15
C ASN A 90 -9.59 -5.12 -10.56
N GLU A 91 -10.72 -5.80 -10.69
CA GLU A 91 -10.97 -7.11 -10.09
C GLU A 91 -11.45 -8.09 -11.15
N LEU A 92 -11.06 -9.36 -10.99
CA LEU A 92 -11.61 -10.44 -11.80
C LEU A 92 -13.14 -10.52 -11.61
N SER A 93 -13.89 -10.35 -12.69
CA SER A 93 -15.34 -10.41 -12.62
C SER A 93 -15.87 -11.84 -12.79
N ALA A 94 -16.50 -12.35 -11.74
CA ALA A 94 -17.24 -13.62 -11.76
C ALA A 94 -18.40 -13.65 -12.78
N ARG A 95 -18.81 -12.48 -13.31
CA ARG A 95 -19.86 -12.38 -14.34
C ARG A 95 -19.39 -12.83 -15.72
N TYR A 96 -18.09 -12.77 -15.98
CA TYR A 96 -17.49 -13.06 -17.29
C TYR A 96 -16.62 -14.31 -17.29
N ARG A 97 -16.25 -14.82 -16.11
CA ARG A 97 -15.39 -15.98 -15.96
C ARG A 97 -15.82 -16.81 -14.75
N GLU A 98 -15.84 -18.12 -14.92
CA GLU A 98 -15.98 -19.05 -13.81
C GLU A 98 -14.78 -18.91 -12.86
N LEU A 99 -15.07 -18.74 -11.58
CA LEU A 99 -14.04 -18.63 -10.54
C LEU A 99 -13.59 -20.03 -10.12
N PRO A 100 -12.30 -20.21 -9.79
CA PRO A 100 -11.84 -21.46 -9.21
C PRO A 100 -12.55 -21.72 -7.87
N GLU A 101 -12.77 -23.00 -7.56
CA GLU A 101 -13.33 -23.44 -6.28
C GLU A 101 -12.26 -23.36 -5.18
N GLU A 102 -11.92 -22.13 -4.80
CA GLU A 102 -10.88 -21.84 -3.81
C GLU A 102 -11.44 -20.92 -2.72
N PHE A 103 -11.32 -21.37 -1.46
CA PHE A 103 -11.88 -20.69 -0.29
C PHE A 103 -10.82 -20.52 0.78
N TYR A 104 -10.86 -19.39 1.48
CA TYR A 104 -10.03 -19.21 2.68
C TYR A 104 -10.56 -20.07 3.82
N VAL A 105 -9.69 -20.91 4.36
CA VAL A 105 -9.90 -21.71 5.54
C VAL A 105 -8.92 -21.24 6.63
N PRO A 106 -9.39 -20.53 7.67
CA PRO A 106 -8.53 -20.10 8.75
C PRO A 106 -7.98 -21.31 9.51
N LYS A 107 -6.71 -21.25 9.90
CA LYS A 107 -6.17 -22.19 10.89
C LYS A 107 -6.90 -22.00 12.24
N PRO A 108 -7.08 -23.06 13.05
CA PRO A 108 -7.81 -22.97 14.32
C PRO A 108 -7.33 -21.83 15.23
N GLU A 109 -6.02 -21.58 15.28
CA GLU A 109 -5.42 -20.50 16.08
C GLU A 109 -5.79 -19.08 15.64
N HIS A 110 -6.27 -18.90 14.40
CA HIS A 110 -6.69 -17.59 13.87
C HIS A 110 -8.17 -17.31 14.10
N ILE A 111 -8.92 -18.29 14.61
CA ILE A 111 -10.33 -18.13 14.90
C ILE A 111 -10.45 -17.44 16.26
N GLY A 112 -10.67 -16.12 16.23
CA GLY A 112 -10.93 -15.34 17.43
C GLY A 112 -12.30 -15.68 18.02
N THR A 113 -12.39 -15.73 19.35
CA THR A 113 -13.67 -15.70 20.04
C THR A 113 -14.24 -14.29 20.06
N GLN A 114 -15.55 -14.16 20.22
CA GLN A 114 -16.18 -12.86 20.37
C GLN A 114 -15.55 -12.10 21.55
N SER A 115 -15.20 -10.83 21.34
CA SER A 115 -14.72 -9.96 22.41
C SER A 115 -15.80 -9.83 23.49
N ASN A 116 -15.40 -9.92 24.76
CA ASN A 116 -16.29 -9.69 25.91
C ASN A 116 -16.76 -8.23 25.98
N ASP A 117 -15.96 -7.31 25.42
CA ASP A 117 -16.30 -5.89 25.34
C ASP A 117 -16.67 -5.51 23.90
N ASN A 118 -17.90 -5.04 23.72
CA ASN A 118 -18.38 -4.56 22.44
C ASN A 118 -18.10 -3.06 22.31
N LYS A 119 -16.90 -2.68 21.84
CA LYS A 119 -16.53 -1.28 21.55
C LYS A 119 -17.05 -0.81 20.18
N GLN A 120 -18.16 -1.37 19.71
CA GLN A 120 -18.91 -0.86 18.57
C GLN A 120 -19.87 0.22 19.07
N GLY A 121 -19.31 1.39 19.38
CA GLY A 121 -20.06 2.65 19.45
C GLY A 121 -20.14 3.28 18.06
#